data_AF-V4HTX4-F1
#
_entry.id   AF-V4HTX4-F1
#
_cell.length_a   1.000
_cell.length_b   1.000
_cell.length_c   1.000
_cell.angle_alpha   90.00
_cell.angle_beta   90.00
_cell.angle_gamma   90.00
#
_symmetry.space_group_name_H-M   'P 1'
#
loop_
_entity.id
_entity.type
_entity.pdbx_description
1 polymer ?
#
loop_
_entity_poly.entity_id
_entity_poly.type
_entity_poly.pdbx_seq_one_letter_code
_entity_poly.pdbx_strand_id
1 'polypeptide(L)'
;MANLLRKTLKSFFKRGKKPTESQFAQWLDACLLQGEDGIEKSENGLEIRQNLRIKGDLTVEGTFWLAKHWQSSPSDVETQSPESLPEGAIFLWYGSKLPPGYGLCNGKEGKPLLHAPLNSAHQLQYIIKLP
;
A
#
# COMPACT_ATOMS: atom_id res chain seq x y z
N MET A 1 -5.37 -9.74 -27.74
CA MET A 1 -6.28 -10.64 -28.48
C MET A 1 -7.14 -11.55 -27.56
N ALA A 2 -6.70 -11.88 -26.34
CA ALA A 2 -7.43 -12.76 -25.40
C ALA A 2 -8.86 -12.28 -25.02
N ASN A 3 -9.08 -10.97 -24.96
CA ASN A 3 -10.37 -10.37 -24.61
C ASN A 3 -11.50 -10.69 -25.63
N LEU A 4 -11.14 -10.86 -26.92
CA LEU A 4 -12.09 -11.24 -27.97
C LEU A 4 -12.51 -12.72 -27.83
N LEU A 5 -11.55 -13.58 -27.47
CA LEU A 5 -11.75 -15.02 -27.26
C LEU A 5 -12.73 -15.28 -26.10
N ARG A 6 -12.55 -14.59 -24.97
CA ARG A 6 -13.41 -14.72 -23.77
C ARG A 6 -14.86 -14.31 -24.03
N LYS A 7 -15.09 -13.22 -24.77
CA LYS A 7 -16.44 -12.78 -25.17
C LYS A 7 -17.09 -13.79 -26.11
N THR A 8 -16.31 -14.36 -27.02
CA THR A 8 -16.78 -15.35 -28.00
C THR A 8 -17.17 -16.67 -27.32
N LEU A 9 -16.34 -17.19 -26.41
CA LEU A 9 -16.64 -18.41 -25.64
C LEU A 9 -17.89 -18.22 -24.76
N LYS A 10 -18.02 -17.11 -24.02
CA LYS A 10 -19.23 -16.80 -23.24
C LYS A 10 -20.51 -16.74 -24.09
N SER A 11 -20.41 -16.33 -25.36
CA SER A 11 -21.57 -16.27 -26.26
C SER A 11 -22.06 -17.65 -26.71
N PHE A 12 -21.19 -18.66 -26.79
CA PHE A 12 -21.58 -20.03 -27.12
C PHE A 12 -22.42 -20.68 -26.02
N PHE A 13 -22.07 -20.47 -24.75
CA PHE A 13 -22.84 -20.97 -23.59
C PHE A 13 -24.23 -20.32 -23.47
N LYS A 14 -24.37 -19.03 -23.81
CA LYS A 14 -25.67 -18.32 -23.76
C LYS A 14 -26.69 -18.82 -24.81
N ARG A 15 -26.24 -19.47 -25.88
CA ARG A 15 -27.11 -19.93 -26.98
C ARG A 15 -27.56 -21.39 -26.85
N GLY A 16 -27.34 -22.02 -25.68
CA GLY A 16 -27.82 -23.37 -25.40
C GLY A 16 -27.11 -24.49 -26.18
N LYS A 17 -26.00 -24.19 -26.88
CA LYS A 17 -25.19 -25.21 -27.55
C LYS A 17 -24.22 -25.84 -26.55
N LYS A 18 -24.18 -27.17 -26.52
CA LYS A 18 -23.20 -27.93 -25.72
C LYS A 18 -21.80 -27.67 -26.31
N PRO A 19 -20.85 -27.13 -25.53
CA PRO A 19 -19.48 -26.92 -26.01
C PRO A 19 -18.83 -28.26 -26.32
N THR A 20 -17.89 -28.26 -27.28
CA THR A 20 -16.99 -29.40 -27.47
C THR A 20 -15.93 -29.45 -26.37
N GLU A 21 -15.29 -30.60 -26.14
CA GLU A 21 -14.22 -30.72 -25.13
C GLU A 21 -13.11 -29.69 -25.31
N SER A 22 -12.69 -29.43 -26.55
CA SER A 22 -11.66 -28.42 -26.85
C SER A 22 -12.11 -26.99 -26.47
N GLN A 23 -13.38 -26.65 -26.70
CA GLN A 23 -13.92 -25.34 -26.31
C GLN A 23 -14.08 -25.20 -24.80
N PHE A 24 -14.36 -26.31 -24.11
CA PHE A 24 -14.44 -26.33 -22.66
C PHE A 24 -13.07 -26.23 -22.00
N ALA A 25 -12.06 -26.93 -22.52
CA ALA A 25 -10.67 -26.79 -22.09
C ALA A 25 -10.17 -25.35 -22.25
N GLN A 26 -10.41 -24.73 -23.41
CA GLN A 26 -10.06 -23.32 -23.64
C GLN A 26 -10.79 -22.34 -22.71
N TRP A 27 -12.00 -22.67 -22.27
CA TRP A 27 -12.72 -21.86 -21.29
C TRP A 27 -12.13 -21.98 -19.89
N LEU A 28 -11.71 -23.19 -19.48
CA LEU A 28 -11.01 -23.42 -18.21
C LEU A 28 -9.67 -22.66 -18.19
N ASP A 29 -8.91 -22.73 -19.28
CA ASP A 29 -7.64 -22.00 -19.41
C ASP A 29 -7.87 -20.47 -19.38
N ALA A 30 -8.99 -19.99 -19.91
CA ALA A 30 -9.35 -18.57 -19.91
C ALA A 30 -10.06 -18.08 -18.63
N CYS A 31 -10.34 -18.95 -17.66
CA CYS A 31 -11.06 -18.59 -16.43
C CYS A 31 -10.18 -17.94 -15.38
N LEU A 32 -8.87 -18.21 -15.39
CA LEU A 32 -7.89 -17.55 -14.54
C LEU A 32 -6.54 -17.51 -15.25
N LEU A 33 -6.24 -16.40 -15.91
CA LEU A 33 -4.94 -16.19 -16.55
C LEU A 33 -4.03 -15.48 -15.55
N GLN A 34 -3.12 -16.26 -14.95
CA GLN A 34 -2.16 -15.72 -14.00
C GLN A 34 -1.37 -14.57 -14.64
N GLY A 35 -1.21 -13.47 -13.90
CA GLY A 35 -0.58 -12.24 -14.40
C GLY A 35 -1.54 -11.25 -15.07
N GLU A 36 -2.29 -11.65 -16.11
CA GLU A 36 -3.23 -10.73 -16.79
C GLU A 36 -4.40 -10.30 -15.89
N ASP A 37 -4.93 -11.24 -15.09
CA ASP A 37 -6.00 -10.96 -14.13
C ASP A 37 -5.48 -10.35 -12.81
N GLY A 38 -4.18 -10.03 -12.73
CA GLY A 38 -3.56 -9.44 -11.53
C GLY A 38 -3.48 -10.40 -10.33
N ILE A 39 -3.73 -11.69 -10.57
CA ILE A 39 -3.62 -12.78 -9.61
C ILE A 39 -2.47 -13.67 -10.08
N GLU A 40 -1.48 -13.90 -9.22
CA GLU A 40 -0.34 -14.77 -9.53
C GLU A 40 -0.14 -15.75 -8.37
N LYS A 41 0.07 -17.03 -8.71
CA LYS A 41 0.43 -18.05 -7.73
C LYS A 41 1.95 -18.21 -7.75
N SER A 42 2.62 -17.79 -6.69
CA SER A 42 4.04 -18.05 -6.47
C SER A 42 4.23 -19.33 -5.65
N GLU A 43 5.48 -19.80 -5.53
CA GLU A 43 5.83 -20.93 -4.65
C GLU A 43 5.48 -20.65 -3.17
N ASN A 44 5.45 -19.37 -2.79
CA ASN A 44 5.24 -18.93 -1.41
C ASN A 44 3.80 -18.45 -1.13
N GLY A 45 2.89 -18.48 -2.11
CA GLY A 45 1.49 -18.13 -1.89
C GLY A 45 0.80 -17.44 -3.07
N LEU A 46 -0.38 -16.90 -2.78
CA LEU A 46 -1.19 -16.14 -3.73
C LEU A 46 -0.86 -14.64 -3.62
N GLU A 47 -0.45 -14.04 -4.73
CA GLU A 47 -0.19 -12.61 -4.84
C GLU A 47 -1.32 -11.94 -5.64
N ILE A 48 -1.86 -10.85 -5.10
CA ILE A 48 -2.81 -9.98 -5.80
C ILE A 48 -2.09 -8.66 -6.06
N ARG A 49 -1.76 -8.39 -7.33
CA ARG A 49 -0.96 -7.22 -7.75
C ARG A 49 -1.76 -5.93 -7.88
N GLN A 50 -3.08 -6.05 -7.98
CA GLN A 50 -3.99 -4.92 -8.12
C GLN A 50 -4.82 -4.71 -6.85
N ASN A 51 -5.77 -3.78 -6.90
CA ASN A 51 -6.64 -3.45 -5.77
C ASN A 51 -7.46 -4.68 -5.31
N LEU A 52 -7.30 -5.08 -4.04
CA LEU A 52 -8.15 -6.07 -3.38
C LEU A 52 -9.28 -5.37 -2.62
N ARG A 53 -10.53 -5.65 -2.97
CA ARG A 53 -11.72 -5.21 -2.21
C ARG A 53 -12.45 -6.41 -1.63
N ILE A 54 -12.50 -6.49 -0.30
CA ILE A 54 -13.23 -7.53 0.41
C ILE A 54 -14.59 -6.96 0.85
N LYS A 55 -15.67 -7.67 0.56
CA LYS A 55 -17.02 -7.36 1.04
C LYS A 55 -17.44 -8.48 2.00
N GLY A 56 -17.31 -8.23 3.30
CA GLY A 56 -17.51 -9.22 4.35
C GLY A 56 -16.30 -9.28 5.28
N ASP A 57 -16.27 -10.30 6.13
CA ASP A 57 -15.23 -10.46 7.14
C ASP A 57 -13.97 -11.09 6.53
N LEU A 58 -12.81 -10.60 6.97
CA LEU A 58 -11.50 -11.18 6.68
C LEU A 58 -10.95 -11.79 7.97
N THR A 59 -10.82 -13.12 8.00
CA THR A 59 -10.12 -13.84 9.07
C THR A 59 -8.72 -14.20 8.60
N VAL A 60 -7.69 -13.86 9.38
CA VAL A 60 -6.29 -14.21 9.10
C VAL A 60 -5.75 -15.04 10.25
N GLU A 61 -5.39 -16.28 9.96
CA GLU A 61 -4.69 -17.16 10.90
C GLU A 61 -3.18 -17.04 10.67
N GLY A 62 -2.50 -16.25 11.49
CA GLY A 62 -1.05 -16.00 11.38
C GLY A 62 -0.71 -14.52 11.33
N THR A 63 0.34 -14.18 10.57
CA THR A 63 0.90 -12.81 10.54
C THR A 63 0.47 -12.07 9.28
N PHE A 64 0.00 -10.83 9.43
CA PHE A 64 -0.37 -9.93 8.33
C PHE A 64 0.51 -8.67 8.34
N TRP A 65 1.24 -8.44 7.26
CA TRP A 65 2.13 -7.29 7.10
C TRP A 65 1.49 -6.24 6.19
N LEU A 66 1.32 -5.02 6.70
CA LEU A 66 0.89 -3.87 5.91
C LEU A 66 2.11 -3.10 5.42
N ALA A 67 2.32 -3.06 4.10
CA ALA A 67 3.30 -2.16 3.51
C ALA A 67 2.75 -0.72 3.49
N LYS A 68 3.60 0.26 3.79
CA LYS A 68 3.28 1.68 3.63
C LYS A 68 3.17 1.99 2.13
N HIS A 69 2.12 2.70 1.74
CA HIS A 69 1.86 3.04 0.33
C HIS A 69 3.10 3.70 -0.33
N TRP A 70 3.40 3.31 -1.57
CA TRP A 70 4.23 4.12 -2.47
C TRP A 70 3.27 4.88 -3.39
N GLN A 71 3.14 6.18 -3.15
CA GLN A 71 2.50 7.09 -4.10
C GLN A 71 3.43 7.22 -5.31
N SER A 72 3.14 6.48 -6.37
CA SER A 72 3.57 6.82 -7.72
C SER A 72 2.46 7.62 -8.38
N SER A 73 2.45 8.93 -8.17
CA SER A 73 1.69 9.86 -9.00
C SER A 73 2.56 10.25 -10.20
N PRO A 74 2.18 9.91 -11.45
CA PRO A 74 2.72 10.60 -12.61
C PRO A 74 1.91 11.89 -12.81
N SER A 75 2.62 13.01 -12.63
CA SER A 75 2.46 14.32 -13.28
C SER A 75 1.04 14.85 -13.53
N ASP A 76 0.62 15.84 -12.75
CA ASP A 76 0.25 17.16 -13.28
C ASP A 76 0.21 18.22 -12.17
N VAL A 77 1.08 19.22 -12.32
CA VAL A 77 1.06 20.61 -11.81
C VAL A 77 0.36 20.88 -10.47
N GLU A 78 1.15 20.95 -9.40
CA GLU A 78 1.25 22.18 -8.60
C GLU A 78 2.51 22.09 -7.73
N THR A 79 3.44 23.01 -7.97
CA THR A 79 4.53 23.31 -7.06
C THR A 79 3.90 23.91 -5.80
N GLN A 80 3.35 23.07 -4.95
CA GLN A 80 3.10 23.44 -3.57
C GLN A 80 4.48 23.64 -2.96
N SER A 81 4.86 24.91 -2.80
CA SER A 81 5.88 25.30 -1.83
C SER A 81 5.70 24.45 -0.58
N PRO A 82 6.76 23.83 -0.03
CA PRO A 82 6.62 22.94 1.12
C PRO A 82 5.82 23.71 2.16
N GLU A 83 4.60 23.26 2.47
CA GLU A 83 3.80 23.86 3.52
C GLU A 83 4.72 23.97 4.72
N SER A 84 5.12 25.20 5.05
CA SER A 84 6.14 25.45 6.04
C SER A 84 5.57 24.94 7.35
N LEU A 85 6.08 23.80 7.82
CA LEU A 85 5.64 23.21 9.07
C LEU A 85 5.59 24.32 10.13
N PRO A 86 4.46 24.47 10.83
CA PRO A 86 4.28 25.61 11.72
C PRO A 86 5.38 25.62 12.78
N GLU A 87 5.88 26.81 13.07
CA GLU A 87 6.82 27.02 14.17
C GLU A 87 6.21 26.46 15.46
N GLY A 88 7.02 25.72 16.23
CA GLY A 88 6.56 25.08 17.45
C GLY A 88 5.89 23.71 17.26
N ALA A 89 5.73 23.21 16.03
CA ALA A 89 5.24 21.85 15.80
C ALA A 89 6.16 20.80 16.43
N ILE A 90 5.57 19.86 17.20
CA ILE A 90 6.29 18.82 17.93
C ILE A 90 6.17 17.49 17.17
N PHE A 91 7.31 16.83 16.98
CA PHE A 91 7.43 15.57 16.28
C PHE A 91 8.17 14.54 17.13
N LEU A 92 7.78 13.28 16.98
CA LEU A 92 8.58 12.16 17.46
C LEU A 92 9.63 11.83 16.41
N TRP A 93 10.91 11.94 16.77
CA TRP A 93 12.05 11.74 15.88
C TRP A 93 12.85 10.51 16.28
N TYR A 94 13.32 9.76 15.28
CA TYR A 94 14.24 8.65 15.45
C TYR A 94 15.57 8.94 14.76
N GLY A 95 16.63 9.12 15.55
CA GLY A 95 17.97 9.36 15.03
C GLY A 95 18.89 10.06 16.02
N SER A 96 20.20 9.96 15.79
CA SER A 96 21.23 10.58 16.65
C SER A 96 21.51 12.04 16.32
N LYS A 97 21.25 12.47 15.07
CA LYS A 97 21.47 13.84 14.61
C LYS A 97 20.13 14.53 14.36
N LEU A 98 19.95 15.72 14.93
CA LEU A 98 18.75 16.52 14.68
C LEU A 98 18.75 17.09 13.25
N PRO A 99 17.60 17.13 12.56
CA PRO A 99 17.45 17.87 11.32
C PRO A 99 17.67 19.37 11.54
N PRO A 100 18.16 20.11 10.52
CA PRO A 100 18.32 21.55 10.61
C PRO A 100 16.97 22.25 10.83
N GLY A 101 16.95 23.27 11.68
CA GLY A 101 15.72 24.01 12.02
C GLY A 101 14.84 23.33 13.08
N TYR A 102 15.34 22.33 13.80
CA TYR A 102 14.66 21.69 14.92
C TYR A 102 15.48 21.75 16.21
N GLY A 103 14.79 21.73 17.35
CA GLY A 103 15.38 21.65 18.69
C GLY A 103 14.80 20.50 19.50
N LEU A 104 15.46 20.13 20.61
CA LEU A 104 14.95 19.10 21.52
C LEU A 104 13.89 19.66 22.46
N CYS A 105 12.86 18.85 22.75
CA CYS A 105 11.86 19.15 23.78
C CYS A 105 12.40 18.83 25.19
N ASN A 106 13.34 19.65 25.66
CA ASN A 106 14.11 19.42 26.89
C ASN A 106 13.74 20.33 28.06
N GLY A 107 12.65 21.11 27.96
CA GLY A 107 12.25 22.04 29.02
C GLY A 107 13.09 23.33 29.11
N LYS A 108 14.04 23.56 28.21
CA LYS A 108 14.91 24.75 28.20
C LYS A 108 14.50 25.72 27.09
N GLU A 109 14.87 26.99 27.24
CA GLU A 109 14.64 28.02 26.21
C GLU A 109 13.17 28.14 25.77
N GLY A 110 12.23 27.96 26.72
CA GLY A 110 10.78 28.01 26.45
C GLY A 110 10.21 26.78 25.74
N LYS A 111 11.01 25.73 25.50
CA LYS A 111 10.57 24.48 24.87
C LYS A 111 9.90 23.57 25.91
N PRO A 112 8.87 22.80 25.55
CA PRO A 112 8.23 21.86 26.47
C PRO A 112 9.21 20.75 26.87
N LEU A 113 9.05 20.22 28.08
CA LEU A 113 9.77 19.02 28.53
C LEU A 113 8.94 17.79 28.17
N LEU A 114 9.37 17.02 27.17
CA LEU A 114 8.70 15.80 26.74
C LEU A 114 9.66 14.61 26.77
N HIS A 115 9.32 13.61 27.57
CA HIS A 115 10.09 12.37 27.66
C HIS A 115 9.64 11.38 26.60
N ALA A 116 10.60 10.72 25.94
CA ALA A 116 10.30 9.66 24.99
C ALA A 116 9.51 8.51 25.66
N PRO A 117 8.67 7.78 24.91
CA PRO A 117 7.91 6.66 25.47
C PRO A 117 8.82 5.62 26.13
N LEU A 118 8.51 5.22 27.37
CA LEU A 118 9.24 4.20 28.11
C LEU A 118 9.33 2.91 27.27
N ASN A 119 10.53 2.34 27.13
CA ASN A 119 10.92 1.20 26.28
C ASN A 119 11.37 1.53 24.85
N SER A 120 11.47 2.81 24.49
CA SER A 120 12.06 3.21 23.22
C SER A 120 13.59 3.17 23.33
N ALA A 121 14.27 2.50 22.39
CA ALA A 121 15.73 2.57 22.26
C ALA A 121 16.21 4.04 22.30
N HIS A 122 17.43 4.30 22.78
CA HIS A 122 18.04 5.63 23.03
C HIS A 122 18.02 6.66 21.87
N GLN A 123 17.41 6.33 20.73
CA GLN A 123 17.34 7.11 19.50
C GLN A 123 15.97 7.76 19.26
N LEU A 124 14.93 7.47 20.05
CA LEU A 124 13.60 8.10 19.95
C LEU A 124 13.52 9.32 20.88
N GLN A 125 13.22 10.50 20.33
CA GLN A 125 13.21 11.78 21.06
C GLN A 125 12.14 12.72 20.49
N TYR A 126 11.57 13.60 21.33
CA TYR A 126 10.67 14.64 20.85
C TYR A 126 11.46 15.88 20.39
N ILE A 127 11.20 16.33 19.16
CA ILE A 127 11.80 17.53 18.58
C ILE A 127 10.73 18.58 18.24
N ILE A 128 11.12 19.85 18.22
CA ILE A 128 10.24 20.98 17.94
C ILE A 128 10.79 21.80 16.78
N LYS A 129 9.94 22.23 15.85
CA LYS A 129 10.31 23.14 14.75
C LYS A 129 10.66 24.50 15.34
N LEU A 130 11.88 24.95 15.11
CA LEU A 130 12.35 26.28 15.49
C LEU A 130 11.90 27.31 14.44
N PRO A 131 11.77 28.60 14.82
CA PRO A 131 11.69 29.69 13.85
C PRO A 131 12.87 29.66 12.88
#